data_AF-A0A0G4MNK5-F1
#
_entry.id   AF-A0A0G4MNK5-F1
#
_cell.length_a   1.000
_cell.length_b   1.000
_cell.length_c   1.000
_cell.angle_alpha   90.00
_cell.angle_beta   90.00
_cell.angle_gamma   90.00
#
_symmetry.space_group_name_H-M   'P 1'
#
loop_
_entity.id
_entity.type
_entity.pdbx_description
1 polymer ?
#
loop_
_entity_poly.entity_id
_entity_poly.type
_entity_poly.pdbx_seq_one_letter_code
_entity_poly.pdbx_strand_id
1 'polypeptide(L)'
;MSLHEKTARYSSTVLRLLSYSFFRWVAGPAAVPLTILTLFAVYVPSFIISYLKGPDYQVVDDQVEVIVEEPVVVEGEAGQDDKVVLEAEIDETITLEEKPASPLKSFLTGAPIHHSPILSLLTFLINVALATMVSDVLFRARYQYPSNDLSFVRLGYVSHNEAKFLVREPDQTKLPVTLEIHVKDAVAPFDNPLWLTGGEVTLLDNSTDFTTVLDVPLRHPQQRIYEWRTSNNHSGEFTSPPKPGQLSSYNDGKFTFLSTSCILPRFPYNPLDHPLSIPGLRHLAKLLPSLQAQLMLFLGDFIYIDPNPPAALVAGSSRARRLGATYYEFTQGPASFFLLDTRTYRSDNYEPFESENKTMLGAQQLEDFLAWLNRPEPKGVQWKIVASSVPLTKNWPVNTKDTWGGFLSERRKVLEAMWDAGARGVGVVIVSGDRHEFAATKFPPPEGGRWPEMAAPHEFSCSPLNQFSSPVPTYRQYDDEDVAIKYIHSGNAKFGALTIESHEGGTRSSLTYRLFIDGNEVWDTVVLTPTVPKVEKTPASFWNRIMGGA
;
A
#
# COMPACT_ATOMS: atom_id res chain seq x y z
N MET A 1 -12.85 -32.42 31.57
CA MET A 1 -12.13 -31.30 30.93
C MET A 1 -12.12 -30.12 31.86
N SER A 2 -11.01 -29.96 32.56
CA SER A 2 -10.83 -28.91 33.56
C SER A 2 -10.93 -27.51 32.93
N LEU A 3 -11.22 -26.49 33.76
CA LEU A 3 -11.23 -25.09 33.32
C LEU A 3 -9.88 -24.68 32.71
N HIS A 4 -8.76 -25.14 33.29
CA HIS A 4 -7.42 -24.82 32.78
C HIS A 4 -7.13 -25.49 31.44
N GLU A 5 -7.60 -26.72 31.23
CA GLU A 5 -7.45 -27.41 29.95
C GLU A 5 -8.27 -26.71 28.85
N LYS A 6 -9.51 -26.30 29.17
CA LYS A 6 -10.34 -25.45 28.29
C LYS A 6 -9.59 -24.17 27.93
N THR A 7 -9.10 -23.44 28.93
CA THR A 7 -8.37 -22.17 28.73
C THR A 7 -7.11 -22.37 27.90
N ALA A 8 -6.28 -23.38 28.18
CA ALA A 8 -5.08 -23.70 27.43
C ALA A 8 -5.42 -24.02 25.96
N ARG A 9 -6.46 -24.82 25.73
CA ARG A 9 -6.91 -25.20 24.39
C ARG A 9 -7.39 -24.00 23.58
N TYR A 10 -8.27 -23.17 24.14
CA TYR A 10 -8.82 -22.01 23.44
C TYR A 10 -7.75 -20.94 23.20
N SER A 11 -6.97 -20.58 24.23
CA SER A 11 -5.90 -19.58 24.10
C SER A 11 -4.86 -19.98 23.05
N SER A 12 -4.42 -21.24 23.05
CA SER A 12 -3.49 -21.77 22.05
C SER A 12 -4.08 -21.77 20.63
N THR A 13 -5.31 -22.25 20.46
CA THR A 13 -5.96 -22.32 19.14
C THR A 13 -6.10 -20.91 18.55
N VAL A 14 -6.57 -19.94 19.34
CA VAL A 14 -6.71 -18.55 18.90
C VAL A 14 -5.34 -17.92 18.65
N LEU A 15 -4.35 -18.15 19.53
CA LEU A 15 -2.98 -17.69 19.35
C LEU A 15 -2.41 -18.14 18.00
N ARG A 16 -2.58 -19.41 17.64
CA ARG A 16 -2.05 -19.99 16.40
C ARG A 16 -2.72 -19.41 15.16
N LEU A 17 -4.05 -19.31 15.17
CA LEU A 17 -4.83 -18.73 14.07
C LEU A 17 -4.50 -17.24 13.86
N LEU A 18 -4.39 -16.49 14.95
CA LEU A 18 -4.00 -15.08 14.90
C LEU A 18 -2.54 -14.92 14.47
N SER A 19 -1.62 -15.76 14.94
CA SER A 19 -0.20 -15.70 14.52
C SER A 19 -0.05 -15.97 13.03
N TYR A 20 -0.73 -16.99 12.50
CA TYR A 20 -0.69 -17.28 11.06
C TYR A 20 -1.24 -16.09 10.24
N SER A 21 -2.41 -15.57 10.63
CA SER A 21 -3.02 -14.41 9.99
C SER A 21 -2.10 -13.18 10.07
N PHE A 22 -1.47 -12.95 11.22
CA PHE A 22 -0.54 -11.84 11.46
C PHE A 22 0.68 -11.91 10.55
N PHE A 23 1.30 -13.08 10.41
CA PHE A 23 2.49 -13.25 9.57
C PHE A 23 2.20 -13.20 8.07
N ARG A 24 0.96 -13.42 7.64
CA ARG A 24 0.63 -13.61 6.21
C ARG A 24 -0.24 -12.54 5.60
N TRP A 25 -1.22 -12.00 6.34
CA TRP A 25 -2.29 -11.19 5.74
C TRP A 25 -2.61 -9.92 6.52
N VAL A 26 -2.36 -9.90 7.82
CA VAL A 26 -2.76 -8.79 8.69
C VAL A 26 -1.53 -8.31 9.44
N ALA A 27 -0.80 -7.36 8.84
CA ALA A 27 0.16 -6.57 9.62
C ALA A 27 -0.55 -5.83 10.77
N GLY A 28 -1.84 -5.50 10.57
CA GLY A 28 -2.84 -5.19 11.61
C GLY A 28 -2.59 -3.97 12.48
N PRO A 29 -3.62 -3.47 13.18
CA PRO A 29 -3.40 -2.53 14.29
C PRO A 29 -2.55 -3.21 15.36
N ALA A 30 -1.78 -2.42 16.13
CA ALA A 30 -0.89 -2.90 17.20
C ALA A 30 -1.58 -3.83 18.23
N ALA A 31 -2.92 -3.79 18.31
CA ALA A 31 -3.72 -4.71 19.10
C ALA A 31 -3.50 -6.20 18.75
N VAL A 32 -3.34 -6.57 17.47
CA VAL A 32 -3.20 -7.98 17.05
C VAL A 32 -1.98 -8.67 17.67
N PRO A 33 -0.75 -8.15 17.51
CA PRO A 33 0.43 -8.74 18.15
C PRO A 33 0.35 -8.74 19.67
N LEU A 34 -0.23 -7.70 20.28
CA LEU A 34 -0.43 -7.65 21.74
C LEU A 34 -1.42 -8.72 22.23
N THR A 35 -2.50 -8.96 21.49
CA THR A 35 -3.45 -10.04 21.78
C THR A 35 -2.76 -11.40 21.70
N ILE A 36 -1.91 -11.63 20.70
CA ILE A 36 -1.15 -12.89 20.57
C ILE A 36 -0.26 -13.13 21.80
N LEU A 37 0.51 -12.12 22.22
CA LEU A 37 1.37 -12.21 23.40
C LEU A 37 0.56 -12.38 24.69
N THR A 38 -0.62 -11.74 24.78
CA THR A 38 -1.53 -11.89 25.93
C THR A 38 -2.11 -13.31 25.99
N LEU A 39 -2.54 -13.86 24.86
CA LEU A 39 -3.02 -15.25 24.78
C LEU A 39 -1.91 -16.23 25.17
N PHE A 40 -0.66 -15.95 24.78
CA PHE A 40 0.49 -16.75 25.19
C PHE A 40 0.70 -16.70 26.72
N ALA A 41 0.63 -15.51 27.31
CA ALA A 41 0.75 -15.32 28.76
C ALA A 41 -0.37 -16.03 29.55
N VAL A 42 -1.57 -16.16 28.99
CA VAL A 42 -2.68 -16.95 29.57
C VAL A 42 -2.48 -18.44 29.34
N TYR A 43 -1.95 -18.82 28.18
CA TYR A 43 -1.72 -20.21 27.78
C TYR A 43 -0.72 -20.92 28.71
N VAL A 44 0.44 -20.29 28.97
CA VAL A 44 1.54 -20.91 29.75
C VAL A 44 1.10 -21.44 31.12
N PRO A 45 0.54 -20.62 32.04
CA PRO A 45 0.09 -21.12 33.34
C PRO A 45 -1.04 -22.13 33.20
N SER A 46 -1.96 -21.93 32.25
CA SER A 46 -3.08 -22.86 32.02
C SER A 46 -2.60 -24.24 31.55
N PHE A 47 -1.59 -24.27 30.69
CA PHE A 47 -0.95 -25.48 30.20
C PHE A 47 -0.22 -26.21 31.32
N ILE A 48 0.59 -25.50 32.10
CA ILE A 48 1.35 -26.09 33.23
C ILE A 48 0.39 -26.67 34.26
N ILE A 49 -0.62 -25.90 34.70
CA ILE A 49 -1.60 -26.38 35.68
C ILE A 49 -2.37 -27.58 35.14
N SER A 50 -2.79 -27.54 33.87
CA SER A 50 -3.48 -28.66 33.25
C SER A 50 -2.59 -29.91 33.16
N TYR A 51 -1.31 -29.76 32.83
CA TYR A 51 -0.37 -30.88 32.73
C TYR A 51 0.02 -31.47 34.09
N LEU A 52 0.04 -30.66 35.15
CA LEU A 52 0.32 -31.13 36.52
C LEU A 52 -0.89 -31.79 37.19
N LYS A 53 -2.12 -31.41 36.81
CA LYS A 53 -3.35 -31.96 37.41
C LYS A 53 -3.67 -33.43 37.07
N GLY A 54 -2.96 -34.03 36.11
CA GLY A 54 -3.18 -35.42 35.69
C GLY A 54 -4.36 -35.60 34.72
N PRO A 55 -4.54 -36.81 34.16
CA PRO A 55 -5.53 -37.09 33.12
C PRO A 55 -6.97 -36.95 33.60
N ASP A 56 -7.88 -36.62 32.67
CA ASP A 56 -9.32 -36.69 32.88
C ASP A 56 -9.74 -38.17 32.88
N TYR A 57 -10.43 -38.61 33.92
CA TYR A 57 -11.04 -39.93 34.00
C TYR A 57 -12.52 -39.90 33.57
N GLN A 58 -13.01 -40.99 33.01
CA GLN A 58 -14.41 -41.27 32.70
C GLN A 58 -14.89 -42.43 33.59
N VAL A 59 -16.08 -42.30 34.17
CA VAL A 59 -16.73 -43.42 34.89
C VAL A 59 -17.17 -44.45 33.85
N VAL A 60 -16.64 -45.67 33.98
CA VAL A 60 -16.92 -46.79 33.09
C VAL A 60 -17.86 -47.79 33.74
N ASP A 61 -17.77 -47.94 35.07
CA ASP A 61 -18.66 -48.79 35.85
C ASP A 61 -18.94 -48.12 37.20
N ASP A 62 -20.17 -48.26 37.70
CA ASP A 62 -20.64 -47.67 38.94
C ASP A 62 -21.51 -48.72 39.65
N GLN A 63 -20.91 -49.40 40.63
CA GLN A 63 -21.55 -50.49 41.37
C GLN A 63 -21.93 -50.00 42.77
N VAL A 64 -23.22 -50.01 43.07
CA VAL A 64 -23.76 -49.68 44.39
C VAL A 64 -24.14 -50.97 45.10
N GLU A 65 -23.37 -51.34 46.11
CA GLU A 65 -23.64 -52.48 46.98
C GLU A 65 -24.28 -51.98 48.27
N VAL A 66 -25.52 -52.40 48.53
CA VAL A 66 -26.27 -52.02 49.74
C VAL A 66 -26.14 -53.15 50.75
N ILE A 67 -25.31 -52.94 51.77
CA ILE A 67 -25.13 -53.86 52.88
C ILE A 67 -26.16 -53.48 53.94
N VAL A 68 -27.22 -54.28 54.06
CA VAL A 68 -28.24 -54.09 55.10
C VAL A 68 -27.73 -54.79 56.36
N GLU A 69 -27.40 -54.02 57.41
CA GLU A 69 -27.08 -54.60 58.71
C GLU A 69 -28.33 -55.20 59.36
N GLU A 70 -28.13 -56.20 60.21
CA GLU A 70 -29.23 -56.94 60.82
C GLU A 70 -30.15 -56.00 61.63
N PRO A 71 -31.49 -56.15 61.53
CA PRO A 71 -32.43 -55.25 62.18
C PRO A 71 -32.28 -55.27 63.70
N VAL A 72 -31.98 -54.11 64.29
CA VAL A 72 -32.03 -53.95 65.75
C VAL A 72 -33.46 -53.58 66.14
N VAL A 73 -34.12 -54.49 66.84
CA VAL A 73 -35.46 -54.25 67.40
C VAL A 73 -35.28 -53.48 68.70
N VAL A 74 -35.78 -52.25 68.74
CA VAL A 74 -35.82 -51.44 69.97
C VAL A 74 -37.21 -51.58 70.56
N GLU A 75 -37.33 -52.34 71.65
CA GLU A 75 -38.61 -52.51 72.37
C GLU A 75 -39.09 -51.18 72.93
N GLY A 76 -40.35 -50.84 72.65
CA GLY A 76 -41.00 -49.62 73.16
C GLY A 76 -41.62 -49.85 74.54
N GLU A 77 -41.54 -48.87 75.44
CA GLU A 77 -42.23 -48.96 76.73
C GLU A 77 -43.77 -48.91 76.59
N ALA A 78 -44.44 -49.54 77.56
CA ALA A 78 -45.83 -49.99 77.52
C ALA A 78 -46.84 -49.00 76.89
N GLY A 79 -47.29 -49.36 75.68
CA GLY A 79 -48.39 -48.69 74.97
C GLY A 79 -48.10 -48.31 73.52
N GLN A 80 -46.93 -48.63 72.98
CA GLN A 80 -46.57 -48.32 71.58
C GLN A 80 -45.87 -49.52 70.90
N ASP A 81 -46.22 -49.81 69.64
CA ASP A 81 -45.67 -50.94 68.89
C ASP A 81 -44.16 -50.80 68.63
N ASP A 82 -43.46 -51.95 68.60
CA ASP A 82 -42.01 -52.07 68.38
C ASP A 82 -41.56 -51.39 67.08
N LYS A 83 -40.46 -50.64 67.14
CA LYS A 83 -39.83 -50.01 65.96
C LYS A 83 -38.62 -50.83 65.52
N VAL A 84 -38.69 -51.35 64.30
CA VAL A 84 -37.56 -51.96 63.59
C VAL A 84 -36.78 -50.85 62.91
N VAL A 85 -35.53 -50.63 63.32
CA VAL A 85 -34.60 -49.71 62.64
C VAL A 85 -33.61 -50.58 61.85
N LEU A 86 -33.56 -50.36 60.54
CA LEU A 86 -32.59 -50.97 59.64
C LEU A 86 -31.51 -49.92 59.35
N GLU A 87 -30.28 -50.18 59.77
CA GLU A 87 -29.12 -49.42 59.29
C GLU A 87 -28.62 -50.10 58.01
N ALA A 88 -28.66 -49.36 56.90
CA ALA A 88 -28.14 -49.82 55.63
C ALA A 88 -26.88 -49.01 55.32
N GLU A 89 -25.74 -49.68 55.24
CA GLU A 89 -24.48 -49.11 54.78
C GLU A 89 -24.42 -49.26 53.26
N ILE A 90 -24.21 -48.14 52.56
CA ILE A 90 -24.16 -48.10 51.10
C ILE A 90 -22.69 -47.98 50.71
N ASP A 91 -22.12 -49.06 50.16
CA ASP A 91 -20.78 -49.07 49.59
C ASP A 91 -20.87 -48.85 48.08
N GLU A 92 -20.38 -47.69 47.61
CA GLU A 92 -20.33 -47.31 46.20
C GLU A 92 -18.92 -47.51 45.65
N THR A 93 -18.74 -48.43 44.70
CA THR A 93 -17.46 -48.68 44.02
C THR A 93 -17.51 -48.16 42.58
N ILE A 94 -16.82 -47.05 42.33
CA ILE A 94 -16.73 -46.39 41.02
C ILE A 94 -15.44 -46.83 40.29
N THR A 95 -15.57 -47.40 39.08
CA THR A 95 -14.43 -47.73 38.22
C THR A 95 -14.18 -46.64 37.20
N LEU A 96 -12.99 -46.03 37.25
CA LEU A 96 -12.56 -44.91 36.41
C LEU A 96 -11.57 -45.35 35.33
N GLU A 97 -11.83 -45.04 34.06
CA GLU A 97 -10.90 -45.23 32.94
C GLU A 97 -10.40 -43.88 32.41
N GLU A 98 -9.13 -43.81 32.00
CA GLU A 98 -8.57 -42.60 31.41
C GLU A 98 -9.21 -42.29 30.06
N LYS A 99 -9.60 -41.02 29.85
CA LYS A 99 -10.24 -40.62 28.61
C LYS A 99 -9.27 -40.74 27.42
N PRO A 100 -9.66 -41.37 26.29
CA PRO A 100 -8.78 -41.52 25.14
C PRO A 100 -8.40 -40.15 24.55
N ALA A 101 -7.11 -39.83 24.57
CA ALA A 101 -6.57 -38.61 24.00
C ALA A 101 -6.29 -38.80 22.50
N SER A 102 -6.78 -37.87 21.66
CA SER A 102 -6.44 -37.83 20.23
C SER A 102 -5.15 -37.02 20.02
N PRO A 103 -4.04 -37.65 19.55
CA PRO A 103 -2.76 -36.96 19.35
C PRO A 103 -2.86 -35.81 18.35
N LEU A 104 -3.59 -36.00 17.24
CA LEU A 104 -3.80 -34.97 16.22
C LEU A 104 -4.57 -33.76 16.78
N LYS A 105 -5.60 -34.00 17.58
CA LYS A 105 -6.41 -32.93 18.19
C LYS A 105 -5.59 -32.11 19.18
N SER A 106 -4.77 -32.75 20.01
CA SER A 106 -3.84 -32.04 20.90
C SER A 106 -2.78 -31.27 20.12
N PHE A 107 -2.20 -31.89 19.08
CA PHE A 107 -1.22 -31.22 18.23
C PHE A 107 -1.80 -29.97 17.57
N LEU A 108 -3.03 -30.00 17.08
CA LEU A 108 -3.67 -28.83 16.43
C LEU A 108 -4.09 -27.75 17.43
N THR A 109 -4.68 -28.15 18.56
CA THR A 109 -5.24 -27.22 19.55
C THR A 109 -4.22 -26.71 20.55
N GLY A 110 -3.10 -27.40 20.70
CA GLY A 110 -2.05 -27.14 21.66
C GLY A 110 -2.38 -27.48 23.12
N ALA A 111 -3.39 -28.33 23.34
CA ALA A 111 -3.72 -28.85 24.68
C ALA A 111 -2.71 -29.92 25.13
N PRO A 112 -2.35 -29.99 26.42
CA PRO A 112 -1.44 -31.01 26.94
C PRO A 112 -2.06 -32.43 26.87
N ILE A 113 -1.21 -33.44 26.67
CA ILE A 113 -1.52 -34.87 26.83
C ILE A 113 -0.55 -35.47 27.86
N HIS A 114 -1.10 -36.02 28.94
CA HIS A 114 -0.31 -36.65 30.00
C HIS A 114 0.45 -37.88 29.49
N HIS A 115 -0.21 -38.75 28.71
CA HIS A 115 0.38 -39.97 28.15
C HIS A 115 1.47 -39.73 27.09
N SER A 116 1.66 -38.49 26.63
CA SER A 116 2.67 -38.16 25.63
C SER A 116 3.41 -36.87 26.00
N PRO A 117 4.42 -36.94 26.89
CA PRO A 117 5.18 -35.78 27.34
C PRO A 117 5.91 -35.08 26.18
N ILE A 118 6.42 -35.86 25.21
CA ILE A 118 7.11 -35.33 24.04
C ILE A 118 6.14 -34.52 23.18
N LEU A 119 4.93 -35.02 22.90
CA LEU A 119 3.95 -34.31 22.09
C LEU A 119 3.46 -33.03 22.78
N SER A 120 3.24 -33.10 24.10
CA SER A 120 2.91 -31.94 24.93
C SER A 120 4.00 -30.87 24.86
N LEU A 121 5.27 -31.27 25.00
CA LEU A 121 6.42 -30.37 24.88
C LEU A 121 6.49 -29.76 23.48
N LEU A 122 6.35 -30.55 22.42
CA LEU A 122 6.37 -30.06 21.04
C LEU A 122 5.26 -29.01 20.80
N THR A 123 4.04 -29.29 21.26
CA THR A 123 2.92 -28.36 21.15
C THR A 123 3.18 -27.04 21.90
N PHE A 124 3.78 -27.13 23.09
CA PHE A 124 4.16 -25.97 23.88
C PHE A 124 5.24 -25.15 23.16
N LEU A 125 6.27 -25.82 22.65
CA LEU A 125 7.36 -25.20 21.90
C LEU A 125 6.86 -24.50 20.62
N ILE A 126 5.82 -25.01 19.96
CA ILE A 126 5.18 -24.31 18.84
C ILE A 126 4.64 -22.94 19.28
N ASN A 127 3.94 -22.88 20.42
CA ASN A 127 3.40 -21.61 20.91
C ASN A 127 4.50 -20.65 21.38
N VAL A 128 5.57 -21.18 21.99
CA VAL A 128 6.79 -20.41 22.32
C VAL A 128 7.42 -19.83 21.05
N ALA A 129 7.57 -20.65 20.00
CA ALA A 129 8.15 -20.23 18.73
C ALA A 129 7.30 -19.13 18.06
N LEU A 130 5.98 -19.28 18.04
CA LEU A 130 5.06 -18.26 17.51
C LEU A 130 5.15 -16.94 18.28
N ALA A 131 5.13 -16.99 19.62
CA ALA A 131 5.30 -15.79 20.44
C ALA A 131 6.65 -15.12 20.20
N THR A 132 7.73 -15.91 20.09
CA THR A 132 9.08 -15.42 19.78
C THR A 132 9.14 -14.77 18.40
N MET A 133 8.52 -15.38 17.38
CA MET A 133 8.43 -14.83 16.03
C MET A 133 7.63 -13.52 15.99
N VAL A 134 6.55 -13.40 16.78
CA VAL A 134 5.82 -12.14 16.94
C VAL A 134 6.71 -11.08 17.58
N SER A 135 7.41 -11.41 18.66
CA SER A 135 8.38 -10.49 19.27
C SER A 135 9.49 -10.08 18.30
N ASP A 136 9.99 -11.00 17.47
CA ASP A 136 11.00 -10.72 16.46
C ASP A 136 10.52 -9.68 15.43
N VAL A 137 9.28 -9.80 14.93
CA VAL A 137 8.65 -8.81 14.04
C VAL A 137 8.60 -7.41 14.68
N LEU A 138 8.18 -7.33 15.94
CA LEU A 138 7.94 -6.05 16.61
C LEU A 138 9.22 -5.33 17.02
N PHE A 139 10.21 -6.10 17.46
CA PHE A 139 11.30 -5.54 18.26
C PHE A 139 12.64 -5.59 17.55
N ARG A 140 12.88 -6.55 16.66
CA ARG A 140 14.21 -6.76 16.10
C ARG A 140 14.71 -5.57 15.28
N ALA A 141 13.90 -5.05 14.37
CA ALA A 141 14.27 -3.88 13.57
C ALA A 141 14.58 -2.65 14.45
N ARG A 142 13.73 -2.39 15.45
CA ARG A 142 13.83 -1.22 16.33
C ARG A 142 15.04 -1.26 17.26
N TYR A 143 15.37 -2.43 17.82
CA TYR A 143 16.50 -2.55 18.74
C TYR A 143 17.83 -2.76 18.03
N GLN A 144 17.86 -3.52 16.92
CA GLN A 144 19.11 -3.82 16.22
C GLN A 144 19.49 -2.75 15.17
N TYR A 145 18.53 -1.98 14.65
CA TYR A 145 18.76 -1.01 13.57
C TYR A 145 18.09 0.36 13.81
N PRO A 146 18.29 1.02 14.98
CA PRO A 146 17.66 2.30 15.27
C PRO A 146 18.07 3.44 14.32
N SER A 147 19.27 3.38 13.73
CA SER A 147 19.77 4.30 12.68
C SER A 147 19.68 5.80 13.03
N ASN A 148 19.86 6.16 14.32
CA ASN A 148 19.69 7.54 14.80
C ASN A 148 20.68 8.53 14.14
N ASP A 149 21.89 8.05 13.83
CA ASP A 149 23.04 8.76 13.26
C ASP A 149 23.11 8.67 11.72
N LEU A 150 22.04 8.22 11.06
CA LEU A 150 22.02 8.05 9.60
C LEU A 150 22.21 9.38 8.85
N SER A 151 23.39 9.60 8.29
CA SER A 151 23.65 10.67 7.33
C SER A 151 23.34 10.20 5.91
N PHE A 152 22.57 10.97 5.16
CA PHE A 152 22.27 10.67 3.75
C PHE A 152 21.96 11.92 2.93
N VAL A 153 22.15 11.81 1.62
CA VAL A 153 21.65 12.76 0.64
C VAL A 153 20.84 11.99 -0.40
N ARG A 154 19.57 12.34 -0.54
CA ARG A 154 18.63 11.69 -1.47
C ARG A 154 18.17 12.68 -2.52
N LEU A 155 18.28 12.30 -3.78
CA LEU A 155 17.67 13.02 -4.89
C LEU A 155 16.13 12.97 -4.77
N GLY A 156 15.49 14.13 -4.76
CA GLY A 156 14.04 14.31 -4.75
C GLY A 156 13.49 14.55 -6.15
N TYR A 157 12.62 15.54 -6.29
CA TYR A 157 12.09 15.98 -7.56
C TYR A 157 13.21 16.56 -8.45
N VAL A 158 13.26 16.10 -9.69
CA VAL A 158 14.17 16.61 -10.72
C VAL A 158 13.34 17.04 -11.91
N SER A 159 13.56 18.26 -12.36
CA SER A 159 12.99 18.84 -13.56
C SER A 159 14.09 19.12 -14.58
N HIS A 160 13.71 19.56 -15.78
CA HIS A 160 14.67 20.00 -16.79
C HIS A 160 15.51 21.24 -16.38
N ASN A 161 15.13 21.95 -15.31
CA ASN A 161 15.76 23.19 -14.87
C ASN A 161 16.13 23.25 -13.38
N GLU A 162 15.78 22.24 -12.59
CA GLU A 162 16.09 22.17 -11.16
C GLU A 162 16.19 20.72 -10.67
N ALA A 163 16.95 20.50 -9.61
CA ALA A 163 16.99 19.26 -8.86
C ALA A 163 16.88 19.57 -7.37
N LYS A 164 16.06 18.82 -6.65
CA LYS A 164 15.93 18.92 -5.20
C LYS A 164 16.73 17.82 -4.52
N PHE A 165 17.43 18.15 -3.45
CA PHE A 165 18.19 17.20 -2.65
C PHE A 165 17.70 17.25 -1.20
N LEU A 166 17.18 16.13 -0.70
CA LEU A 166 16.92 15.96 0.72
C LEU A 166 18.23 15.56 1.40
N VAL A 167 18.73 16.42 2.28
CA VAL A 167 19.94 16.21 3.05
C VAL A 167 19.54 15.90 4.49
N ARG A 168 20.13 14.85 5.07
CA ARG A 168 20.10 14.56 6.51
C ARG A 168 21.52 14.46 7.04
N GLU A 169 21.86 15.29 8.03
CA GLU A 169 23.17 15.23 8.71
C GLU A 169 23.03 15.50 10.22
N PRO A 170 22.99 14.44 11.05
CA PRO A 170 22.94 14.59 12.50
C PRO A 170 24.25 15.08 13.14
N ASP A 171 25.41 14.78 12.55
CA ASP A 171 26.71 15.14 13.10
C ASP A 171 27.04 16.61 12.82
N GLN A 172 26.85 17.44 13.85
CA GLN A 172 27.09 18.89 13.78
C GLN A 172 28.55 19.24 13.45
N THR A 173 29.50 18.33 13.66
CA THR A 173 30.91 18.55 13.30
C THR A 173 31.16 18.47 11.79
N LYS A 174 30.19 17.95 11.02
CA LYS A 174 30.21 17.89 9.55
C LYS A 174 29.61 19.13 8.90
N LEU A 175 29.02 20.05 9.67
CA LEU A 175 28.47 21.29 9.15
C LEU A 175 29.58 22.35 8.98
N PRO A 176 29.50 23.21 7.93
CA PRO A 176 28.44 23.22 6.93
C PRO A 176 28.60 22.13 5.86
N VAL A 177 27.48 21.56 5.42
CA VAL A 177 27.45 20.59 4.31
C VAL A 177 27.23 21.36 3.00
N THR A 178 28.31 21.58 2.25
CA THR A 178 28.25 22.09 0.87
C THR A 178 27.90 20.99 -0.12
N LEU A 179 26.97 21.26 -1.05
CA LEU A 179 26.65 20.41 -2.21
C LEU A 179 27.20 21.05 -3.48
N GLU A 180 27.91 20.25 -4.28
CA GLU A 180 28.46 20.63 -5.57
C GLU A 180 27.90 19.73 -6.68
N ILE A 181 27.74 20.28 -7.88
CA ILE A 181 27.21 19.59 -9.05
C ILE A 181 27.94 20.01 -10.33
N HIS A 182 28.12 19.08 -11.28
CA HIS A 182 28.58 19.41 -12.64
C HIS A 182 27.95 18.49 -13.69
N VAL A 183 28.12 18.84 -14.96
CA VAL A 183 27.76 17.98 -16.10
C VAL A 183 28.86 16.93 -16.28
N LYS A 184 28.50 15.65 -16.28
CA LYS A 184 29.43 14.51 -16.33
C LYS A 184 30.28 14.51 -17.60
N ASP A 185 29.61 14.51 -18.76
CA ASP A 185 30.25 14.47 -20.08
C ASP A 185 30.36 15.87 -20.69
N ALA A 186 30.84 16.85 -19.91
CA ALA A 186 30.91 18.24 -20.36
C ALA A 186 31.88 18.41 -21.55
N VAL A 187 31.38 18.95 -22.68
CA VAL A 187 32.18 19.26 -23.86
C VAL A 187 32.33 20.78 -24.02
N ALA A 188 33.55 21.29 -23.81
CA ALA A 188 33.87 22.69 -24.05
C ALA A 188 33.79 23.05 -25.56
N PRO A 189 33.36 24.27 -25.94
CA PRO A 189 32.99 25.41 -25.09
C PRO A 189 31.50 25.46 -24.71
N PHE A 190 30.72 24.42 -25.04
CA PHE A 190 29.26 24.44 -24.88
C PHE A 190 28.81 24.07 -23.46
N ASP A 191 29.54 23.20 -22.79
CA ASP A 191 29.31 22.82 -21.40
C ASP A 191 30.41 23.38 -20.48
N ASN A 192 30.04 23.63 -19.22
CA ASN A 192 30.99 24.00 -18.16
C ASN A 192 31.43 22.73 -17.41
N PRO A 193 32.72 22.34 -17.45
CA PRO A 193 33.22 21.15 -16.75
C PRO A 193 33.47 21.39 -15.25
N LEU A 194 33.34 22.63 -14.76
CA LEU A 194 33.61 22.97 -13.37
C LEU A 194 32.48 22.51 -12.45
N TRP A 195 32.86 22.09 -11.24
CA TRP A 195 31.94 21.90 -10.12
C TRP A 195 31.34 23.23 -9.70
N LEU A 196 30.01 23.29 -9.66
CA LEU A 196 29.25 24.45 -9.23
C LEU A 196 28.63 24.17 -7.86
N THR A 197 28.70 25.14 -6.95
CA THR A 197 28.01 25.05 -5.67
C THR A 197 26.49 25.12 -5.89
N GLY A 198 25.80 24.04 -5.53
CA GLY A 198 24.33 23.92 -5.60
C GLY A 198 23.62 24.43 -4.35
N GLY A 199 24.30 24.41 -3.21
CA GLY A 199 23.76 24.91 -1.94
C GLY A 199 24.67 24.57 -0.76
N GLU A 200 24.37 25.15 0.40
CA GLU A 200 25.09 24.91 1.65
C GLU A 200 24.09 24.78 2.80
N VAL A 201 24.30 23.79 3.66
CA VAL A 201 23.49 23.57 4.86
C VAL A 201 24.33 23.88 6.09
N THR A 202 23.91 24.88 6.86
CA THR A 202 24.67 25.38 8.02
C THR A 202 24.07 25.01 9.37
N LEU A 203 22.77 24.69 9.42
CA LEU A 203 22.05 24.38 10.66
C LEU A 203 21.04 23.25 10.41
N LEU A 204 21.14 22.19 11.21
CA LEU A 204 20.22 21.06 11.25
C LEU A 204 20.05 20.62 12.70
N ASP A 205 18.83 20.39 13.14
CA ASP A 205 18.57 20.02 14.53
C ASP A 205 17.41 19.01 14.67
N ASN A 206 17.13 18.60 15.91
CA ASN A 206 16.08 17.65 16.23
C ASN A 206 14.67 18.11 15.80
N SER A 207 14.42 19.42 15.62
CA SER A 207 13.10 19.91 15.22
C SER A 207 12.74 19.56 13.78
N THR A 208 13.75 19.36 12.92
CA THR A 208 13.57 18.93 11.52
C THR A 208 14.00 17.48 11.28
N ASP A 209 14.27 16.71 12.36
CA ASP A 209 14.97 15.41 12.29
C ASP A 209 16.29 15.47 11.49
N PHE A 210 17.01 16.58 11.69
CA PHE A 210 18.25 16.90 10.99
C PHE A 210 18.11 16.91 9.46
N THR A 211 16.91 17.18 8.93
CA THR A 211 16.67 17.21 7.48
C THR A 211 16.48 18.63 6.94
N THR A 212 16.87 18.83 5.69
CA THR A 212 16.51 20.02 4.89
C THR A 212 16.51 19.68 3.39
N VAL A 213 15.92 20.55 2.59
CA VAL A 213 15.86 20.42 1.12
C VAL A 213 16.68 21.52 0.47
N LEU A 214 17.62 21.15 -0.39
CA LEU A 214 18.36 22.06 -1.24
C LEU A 214 17.76 22.10 -2.64
N ASP A 215 17.49 23.31 -3.13
CA ASP A 215 16.98 23.57 -4.48
C ASP A 215 18.13 23.99 -5.40
N VAL A 216 18.55 23.08 -6.28
CA VAL A 216 19.72 23.24 -7.13
C VAL A 216 19.29 23.55 -8.57
N PRO A 217 19.60 24.74 -9.12
CA PRO A 217 19.23 25.08 -10.49
C PRO A 217 20.09 24.32 -11.53
N LEU A 218 19.43 23.74 -12.52
CA LEU A 218 20.06 23.08 -13.67
C LEU A 218 20.03 24.02 -14.88
N ARG A 219 21.17 24.64 -15.18
CA ARG A 219 21.28 25.66 -16.24
C ARG A 219 21.78 25.05 -17.54
N HIS A 220 20.98 24.21 -18.18
CA HIS A 220 21.34 23.62 -19.47
C HIS A 220 20.15 23.54 -20.45
N PRO A 221 20.32 23.92 -21.74
CA PRO A 221 19.22 23.91 -22.71
C PRO A 221 18.80 22.51 -23.18
N GLN A 222 19.67 21.50 -23.05
CA GLN A 222 19.41 20.11 -23.43
C GLN A 222 19.45 19.20 -22.21
N GLN A 223 18.91 17.99 -22.37
CA GLN A 223 19.05 16.93 -21.39
C GLN A 223 20.54 16.65 -21.13
N ARG A 224 20.93 16.52 -19.85
CA ARG A 224 22.29 16.19 -19.42
C ARG A 224 22.29 15.18 -18.28
N ILE A 225 23.44 14.51 -18.14
CA ILE A 225 23.79 13.69 -16.99
C ILE A 225 24.63 14.57 -16.06
N TYR A 226 24.24 14.59 -14.79
CA TYR A 226 24.90 15.37 -13.74
C TYR A 226 25.49 14.44 -12.70
N GLU A 227 26.70 14.78 -12.25
CA GLU A 227 27.32 14.21 -11.07
C GLU A 227 27.26 15.25 -9.94
N TRP A 228 26.95 14.78 -8.73
CA TRP A 228 26.88 15.61 -7.55
C TRP A 228 27.68 14.98 -6.41
N ARG A 229 28.19 15.84 -5.53
CA ARG A 229 28.89 15.42 -4.31
C ARG A 229 28.65 16.41 -3.17
N THR A 230 28.88 15.96 -1.96
CA THR A 230 28.83 16.80 -0.76
C THR A 230 30.11 16.71 0.05
N SER A 231 30.39 17.76 0.82
CA SER A 231 31.55 17.86 1.72
C SER A 231 31.58 16.79 2.82
N ASN A 232 30.43 16.20 3.18
CA ASN A 232 30.31 15.07 4.10
C ASN A 232 30.37 13.69 3.40
N ASN A 233 31.01 13.61 2.23
CA ASN A 233 31.35 12.37 1.52
C ASN A 233 30.15 11.55 0.98
N HIS A 234 29.07 12.23 0.59
CA HIS A 234 28.03 11.63 -0.27
C HIS A 234 28.24 12.05 -1.72
N SER A 235 27.82 11.21 -2.64
CA SER A 235 27.88 11.49 -4.08
C SER A 235 26.86 10.67 -4.84
N GLY A 236 26.54 11.10 -6.05
CA GLY A 236 25.70 10.32 -6.96
C GLY A 236 25.63 10.94 -8.34
N GLU A 237 24.82 10.31 -9.18
CA GLU A 237 24.61 10.69 -10.57
C GLU A 237 23.13 10.67 -10.89
N PHE A 238 22.67 11.59 -11.74
CA PHE A 238 21.32 11.56 -12.26
C PHE A 238 21.24 12.19 -13.65
N THR A 239 20.22 11.79 -14.40
CA THR A 239 19.91 12.38 -15.70
C THR A 239 18.76 13.37 -15.52
N SER A 240 18.97 14.63 -15.89
CA SER A 240 17.85 15.58 -15.96
C SER A 240 16.79 15.04 -16.91
N PRO A 241 15.49 15.23 -16.66
CA PRO A 241 14.48 14.76 -17.58
C PRO A 241 14.32 15.64 -18.83
N PRO A 242 13.62 15.15 -19.86
CA PRO A 242 13.33 15.96 -21.04
C PRO A 242 12.44 17.15 -20.70
N LYS A 243 12.62 18.24 -21.45
CA LYS A 243 11.75 19.42 -21.36
C LYS A 243 10.28 19.07 -21.66
N PRO A 244 9.32 19.83 -21.13
CA PRO A 244 7.92 19.71 -21.53
C PRO A 244 7.77 19.66 -23.06
N GLY A 245 7.09 18.62 -23.55
CA GLY A 245 6.82 18.36 -24.96
C GLY A 245 7.93 17.67 -25.73
N GLN A 246 9.06 17.32 -25.10
CA GLN A 246 10.19 16.64 -25.73
C GLN A 246 10.33 15.20 -25.24
N LEU A 247 10.86 14.34 -26.10
CA LEU A 247 11.20 12.96 -25.75
C LEU A 247 12.67 12.86 -25.34
N SER A 248 13.05 11.76 -24.69
CA SER A 248 14.41 11.62 -24.15
C SER A 248 15.46 11.42 -25.24
N SER A 249 16.58 12.12 -25.10
CA SER A 249 17.76 11.92 -25.96
C SER A 249 18.63 10.74 -25.52
N TYR A 250 18.44 10.22 -24.32
CA TYR A 250 19.24 9.13 -23.75
C TYR A 250 18.53 7.77 -23.77
N ASN A 251 17.21 7.74 -24.03
CA ASN A 251 16.39 6.53 -23.93
C ASN A 251 15.58 6.29 -25.22
N ASP A 252 16.22 6.41 -26.38
CA ASP A 252 15.63 6.12 -27.70
C ASP A 252 14.31 6.86 -28.00
N GLY A 253 14.17 8.10 -27.52
CA GLY A 253 12.93 8.86 -27.68
C GLY A 253 11.77 8.36 -26.83
N LYS A 254 12.01 7.56 -25.79
CA LYS A 254 10.99 7.06 -24.87
C LYS A 254 10.96 7.87 -23.57
N PHE A 255 9.78 7.94 -22.98
CA PHE A 255 9.60 8.47 -21.63
C PHE A 255 8.92 7.40 -20.76
N THR A 256 9.70 6.80 -19.87
CA THR A 256 9.27 5.70 -18.99
C THR A 256 9.22 6.17 -17.55
N PHE A 257 8.09 5.94 -16.88
CA PHE A 257 7.97 6.12 -15.44
C PHE A 257 7.33 4.91 -14.78
N LEU A 258 7.56 4.74 -13.48
CA LEU A 258 7.03 3.63 -12.72
C LEU A 258 5.91 4.07 -11.79
N SER A 259 5.01 3.16 -11.43
CA SER A 259 3.97 3.40 -10.43
C SER A 259 3.74 2.20 -9.53
N THR A 260 3.67 2.43 -8.21
CA THR A 260 3.29 1.43 -7.19
C THR A 260 2.97 2.13 -5.86
N SER A 261 2.59 1.37 -4.83
CA SER A 261 2.35 1.84 -3.46
C SER A 261 2.60 0.71 -2.46
N CYS A 262 2.41 0.98 -1.16
CA CYS A 262 2.36 -0.03 -0.10
C CYS A 262 3.67 -0.82 0.04
N ILE A 263 4.47 -0.43 1.03
CA ILE A 263 5.74 -1.08 1.33
C ILE A 263 5.82 -1.30 2.83
N LEU A 264 5.75 -2.57 3.23
CA LEU A 264 5.99 -3.00 4.60
C LEU A 264 7.24 -3.89 4.60
N PRO A 265 8.33 -3.45 5.25
CA PRO A 265 9.53 -4.27 5.35
C PRO A 265 9.23 -5.63 5.98
N ARG A 266 9.86 -6.68 5.44
CA ARG A 266 9.78 -8.05 5.93
C ARG A 266 8.36 -8.59 6.06
N PHE A 267 7.47 -8.17 5.16
CA PHE A 267 6.13 -8.71 5.06
C PHE A 267 5.85 -9.27 3.67
N PRO A 268 5.23 -10.47 3.54
CA PRO A 268 4.90 -11.43 4.60
C PRO A 268 6.12 -11.92 5.40
N TYR A 269 5.92 -12.26 6.68
CA TYR A 269 7.02 -12.56 7.59
C TYR A 269 7.78 -13.82 7.19
N ASN A 270 9.11 -13.70 7.18
CA ASN A 270 10.05 -14.81 7.06
C ASN A 270 11.15 -14.66 8.14
N PRO A 271 11.33 -15.64 9.05
CA PRO A 271 12.35 -15.57 10.08
C PRO A 271 13.78 -15.54 9.52
N LEU A 272 13.99 -16.04 8.29
CA LEU A 272 15.30 -16.06 7.63
C LEU A 272 15.65 -14.74 6.96
N ASP A 273 14.67 -13.87 6.73
CA ASP A 273 14.90 -12.58 6.09
C ASP A 273 15.52 -11.57 7.07
N HIS A 274 16.37 -10.69 6.54
CA HIS A 274 16.86 -9.54 7.28
C HIS A 274 15.68 -8.66 7.77
N PRO A 275 15.72 -8.10 9.00
CA PRO A 275 14.65 -7.26 9.55
C PRO A 275 14.19 -6.09 8.65
N LEU A 276 15.12 -5.53 7.88
CA LEU A 276 14.88 -4.43 6.93
C LEU A 276 14.71 -4.91 5.47
N SER A 277 14.50 -6.20 5.24
CA SER A 277 14.38 -6.80 3.90
C SER A 277 13.14 -6.29 3.19
N ILE A 278 13.30 -5.85 1.95
CA ILE A 278 12.20 -5.47 1.06
C ILE A 278 12.41 -6.18 -0.29
N PRO A 279 11.94 -7.44 -0.43
CA PRO A 279 12.02 -8.19 -1.68
C PRO A 279 11.58 -7.42 -2.93
N GLY A 280 10.50 -6.65 -2.84
CA GLY A 280 10.01 -5.81 -3.93
C GLY A 280 11.05 -4.83 -4.51
N LEU A 281 11.83 -4.17 -3.64
CA LEU A 281 12.90 -3.29 -4.08
C LEU A 281 14.05 -4.05 -4.76
N ARG A 282 14.30 -5.31 -4.41
CA ARG A 282 15.29 -6.15 -5.10
C ARG A 282 14.85 -6.51 -6.50
N HIS A 283 13.58 -6.88 -6.68
CA HIS A 283 13.00 -7.11 -8.00
C HIS A 283 13.08 -5.86 -8.86
N LEU A 284 12.71 -4.71 -8.29
CA LEU A 284 12.79 -3.43 -8.97
C LEU A 284 14.24 -3.10 -9.37
N ALA A 285 15.20 -3.20 -8.45
CA ALA A 285 16.62 -2.93 -8.72
C ALA A 285 17.18 -3.77 -9.87
N LYS A 286 16.77 -5.04 -9.98
CA LYS A 286 17.17 -5.93 -11.08
C LYS A 286 16.61 -5.46 -12.44
N LEU A 287 15.39 -4.92 -12.45
CA LEU A 287 14.67 -4.56 -13.67
C LEU A 287 14.97 -3.11 -14.13
N LEU A 288 15.27 -2.19 -13.22
CA LEU A 288 15.50 -0.77 -13.51
C LEU A 288 16.44 -0.49 -14.69
N PRO A 289 17.62 -1.16 -14.83
CA PRO A 289 18.51 -0.92 -15.97
C PRO A 289 17.85 -1.19 -17.34
N SER A 290 16.95 -2.18 -17.40
CA SER A 290 16.24 -2.56 -18.64
C SER A 290 15.03 -1.66 -18.93
N LEU A 291 14.46 -1.03 -17.90
CA LEU A 291 13.28 -0.18 -18.03
C LEU A 291 13.64 1.25 -18.43
N GLN A 292 14.86 1.69 -18.12
CA GLN A 292 15.34 3.06 -18.36
C GLN A 292 14.37 4.12 -17.79
N ALA A 293 13.77 3.83 -16.63
CA ALA A 293 12.77 4.71 -16.03
C ALA A 293 13.40 6.03 -15.57
N GLN A 294 12.75 7.16 -15.87
CA GLN A 294 13.23 8.49 -15.49
C GLN A 294 12.63 9.00 -14.16
N LEU A 295 11.50 8.44 -13.73
CA LEU A 295 10.91 8.72 -12.41
C LEU A 295 10.06 7.54 -11.92
N MET A 296 9.71 7.58 -10.64
CA MET A 296 8.79 6.65 -10.01
C MET A 296 7.75 7.44 -9.19
N LEU A 297 6.47 7.16 -9.44
CA LEU A 297 5.36 7.64 -8.65
C LEU A 297 5.04 6.61 -7.56
N PHE A 298 5.32 6.97 -6.31
CA PHE A 298 4.99 6.14 -5.15
C PHE A 298 3.72 6.69 -4.49
N LEU A 299 2.63 5.93 -4.55
CA LEU A 299 1.27 6.47 -4.41
C LEU A 299 0.72 6.45 -2.98
N GLY A 300 1.49 5.99 -1.99
CA GLY A 300 1.08 5.99 -0.59
C GLY A 300 1.52 4.76 0.18
N ASP A 301 1.16 4.72 1.47
CA ASP A 301 1.53 3.66 2.41
C ASP A 301 3.05 3.49 2.56
N PHE A 302 3.72 4.63 2.69
CA PHE A 302 5.10 4.73 3.12
C PHE A 302 5.33 6.03 3.89
N ILE A 303 6.26 5.97 4.83
CA ILE A 303 6.65 7.11 5.64
C ILE A 303 7.94 7.73 5.07
N TYR A 304 8.02 9.06 4.97
CA TYR A 304 9.23 9.83 4.59
C TYR A 304 9.76 9.69 3.14
N ILE A 305 8.90 9.56 2.12
CA ILE A 305 9.31 9.61 0.69
C ILE A 305 9.12 10.95 0.00
N ASP A 306 8.86 12.05 0.73
CA ASP A 306 8.54 13.32 0.07
C ASP A 306 9.66 13.74 -0.91
N PRO A 307 9.41 13.74 -2.23
CA PRO A 307 10.35 14.23 -3.22
C PRO A 307 10.30 15.75 -3.36
N ASN A 308 9.34 16.42 -2.69
CA ASN A 308 9.08 17.85 -2.72
C ASN A 308 8.81 18.43 -4.13
N PRO A 309 7.97 17.83 -4.98
CA PRO A 309 7.60 18.44 -6.26
C PRO A 309 6.89 19.80 -6.06
N PRO A 310 6.78 20.64 -7.11
CA PRO A 310 6.09 21.92 -7.00
C PRO A 310 4.61 21.76 -6.63
N ALA A 311 4.14 22.53 -5.65
CA ALA A 311 2.72 22.60 -5.28
C ALA A 311 1.84 22.91 -6.50
N ALA A 312 0.57 22.49 -6.48
CA ALA A 312 -0.34 22.78 -7.58
C ALA A 312 -0.52 24.30 -7.81
N LEU A 313 -0.85 24.69 -9.06
CA LEU A 313 -1.23 26.07 -9.35
C LEU A 313 -2.64 26.34 -8.82
N VAL A 314 -2.83 27.56 -8.31
CA VAL A 314 -4.15 28.07 -7.94
C VAL A 314 -5.00 28.21 -9.19
N ALA A 315 -6.24 27.73 -9.16
CA ALA A 315 -7.21 27.86 -10.23
C ALA A 315 -7.32 29.33 -10.71
N GLY A 316 -7.34 29.51 -12.02
CA GLY A 316 -7.31 30.84 -12.65
C GLY A 316 -5.94 31.54 -12.66
N SER A 317 -4.90 30.96 -12.04
CA SER A 317 -3.53 31.47 -12.07
C SER A 317 -2.62 30.63 -12.97
N SER A 318 -1.64 31.30 -13.60
CA SER A 318 -0.55 30.66 -14.35
C SER A 318 0.79 30.69 -13.59
N ARG A 319 0.82 31.29 -12.40
CA ARG A 319 2.06 31.54 -11.64
C ARG A 319 1.93 31.24 -10.15
N ALA A 320 0.78 31.54 -9.55
CA ALA A 320 0.60 31.39 -8.11
C ALA A 320 0.43 29.91 -7.75
N ARG A 321 1.29 29.44 -6.85
CA ARG A 321 1.27 28.08 -6.29
C ARG A 321 0.45 28.08 -5.01
N ARG A 322 -0.29 27.01 -4.75
CA ARG A 322 -1.10 26.88 -3.53
C ARG A 322 -0.20 26.73 -2.31
N LEU A 323 -0.24 27.70 -1.41
CA LEU A 323 0.55 27.67 -0.18
C LEU A 323 0.03 26.60 0.77
N GLY A 324 0.92 25.78 1.32
CA GLY A 324 0.57 24.71 2.27
C GLY A 324 -0.18 23.53 1.65
N ALA A 325 -0.21 23.43 0.32
CA ALA A 325 -0.78 22.28 -0.36
C ALA A 325 0.08 21.03 -0.16
N THR A 326 -0.59 19.91 0.05
CA THR A 326 -0.02 18.55 0.04
C THR A 326 -0.28 17.83 -1.29
N TYR A 327 -0.68 18.59 -2.32
CA TYR A 327 -0.94 18.14 -3.67
C TYR A 327 -0.13 18.98 -4.67
N TYR A 328 0.29 18.34 -5.76
CA TYR A 328 1.40 18.82 -6.57
C TYR A 328 1.09 18.71 -8.06
N GLU A 329 1.73 19.55 -8.86
CA GLU A 329 1.68 19.42 -10.32
C GLU A 329 3.03 19.73 -10.96
N PHE A 330 3.35 19.01 -12.03
CA PHE A 330 4.51 19.30 -12.86
C PHE A 330 4.32 18.77 -14.28
N THR A 331 5.17 19.23 -15.21
CA THR A 331 5.15 18.76 -16.60
C THR A 331 6.55 18.34 -16.99
N GLN A 332 6.67 17.14 -17.56
CA GLN A 332 7.95 16.53 -17.86
C GLN A 332 7.84 15.63 -19.09
N GLY A 333 8.74 15.86 -20.05
CA GLY A 333 8.67 15.19 -21.35
C GLY A 333 7.29 15.28 -22.00
N PRO A 334 6.68 14.18 -22.49
CA PRO A 334 5.41 14.19 -23.20
C PRO A 334 4.17 14.23 -22.27
N ALA A 335 4.35 14.37 -20.96
CA ALA A 335 3.27 14.23 -19.96
C ALA A 335 3.23 15.35 -18.92
N SER A 336 2.02 15.66 -18.48
CA SER A 336 1.71 16.52 -17.34
C SER A 336 1.20 15.65 -16.19
N PHE A 337 1.59 15.95 -14.97
CA PHE A 337 1.31 15.14 -13.78
C PHE A 337 0.56 15.97 -12.74
N PHE A 338 -0.45 15.37 -12.12
CA PHE A 338 -1.12 15.90 -10.94
C PHE A 338 -1.16 14.83 -9.86
N LEU A 339 -0.56 15.13 -8.70
CA LEU A 339 -0.51 14.23 -7.55
C LEU A 339 -1.55 14.69 -6.55
N LEU A 340 -2.57 13.87 -6.35
CA LEU A 340 -3.69 14.15 -5.47
C LEU A 340 -3.34 13.82 -4.02
N ASP A 341 -3.76 14.68 -3.09
CA ASP A 341 -4.03 14.29 -1.71
C ASP A 341 -5.49 13.81 -1.60
N THR A 342 -5.68 12.55 -1.21
CA THR A 342 -7.01 11.92 -1.02
C THR A 342 -7.24 11.53 0.46
N ARG A 343 -6.56 12.21 1.38
CA ARG A 343 -6.62 11.95 2.83
C ARG A 343 -6.86 13.22 3.65
N THR A 344 -6.10 14.29 3.41
CA THR A 344 -6.11 15.49 4.26
C THR A 344 -7.43 16.25 4.23
N TYR A 345 -8.05 16.34 3.06
CA TYR A 345 -9.18 17.24 2.81
C TYR A 345 -10.53 16.53 2.61
N ARG A 346 -10.56 15.20 2.71
CA ARG A 346 -11.80 14.44 2.50
C ARG A 346 -12.78 14.63 3.64
N SER A 347 -14.07 14.65 3.31
CA SER A 347 -15.15 14.57 4.29
C SER A 347 -15.24 13.19 4.94
N ASP A 348 -16.09 13.05 5.95
CA ASP A 348 -16.33 11.77 6.63
C ASP A 348 -16.77 10.67 5.62
N ASN A 349 -16.14 9.50 5.73
CA ASN A 349 -16.45 8.31 4.94
C ASN A 349 -17.89 7.81 5.16
N TYR A 350 -18.52 8.14 6.29
CA TYR A 350 -19.90 7.74 6.62
C TYR A 350 -20.98 8.61 5.97
N GLU A 351 -20.63 9.75 5.37
CA GLU A 351 -21.56 10.56 4.58
C GLU A 351 -22.13 9.75 3.39
N PRO A 352 -23.38 10.00 2.95
CA PRO A 352 -23.98 9.32 1.80
C PRO A 352 -23.15 9.48 0.53
N PHE A 353 -23.03 8.42 -0.28
CA PHE A 353 -22.07 8.37 -1.41
C PHE A 353 -22.37 9.40 -2.51
N GLU A 354 -23.65 9.70 -2.74
CA GLU A 354 -24.15 10.65 -3.74
C GLU A 354 -24.45 12.03 -3.12
N SER A 355 -24.00 12.30 -1.89
CA SER A 355 -24.15 13.63 -1.28
C SER A 355 -23.27 14.64 -2.01
N GLU A 356 -23.86 15.74 -2.48
CA GLU A 356 -23.14 16.84 -3.15
C GLU A 356 -22.09 17.52 -2.26
N ASN A 357 -22.24 17.41 -0.93
CA ASN A 357 -21.30 17.95 0.04
C ASN A 357 -20.18 16.98 0.40
N LYS A 358 -20.28 15.70 0.00
CA LYS A 358 -19.25 14.70 0.24
C LYS A 358 -18.11 14.88 -0.76
N THR A 359 -16.90 15.03 -0.25
CA THR A 359 -15.73 15.42 -1.04
C THR A 359 -14.51 14.58 -0.68
N MET A 360 -13.76 14.12 -1.67
CA MET A 360 -12.49 13.45 -1.50
C MET A 360 -11.34 14.45 -1.44
N LEU A 361 -11.39 15.49 -2.28
CA LEU A 361 -10.31 16.46 -2.46
C LEU A 361 -10.47 17.73 -1.62
N GLY A 362 -11.67 18.00 -1.09
CA GLY A 362 -12.02 19.30 -0.58
C GLY A 362 -12.15 20.36 -1.70
N ALA A 363 -12.74 21.51 -1.38
CA ALA A 363 -13.11 22.51 -2.37
C ALA A 363 -11.90 23.08 -3.14
N GLN A 364 -10.81 23.43 -2.45
CA GLN A 364 -9.65 24.10 -3.07
C GLN A 364 -8.89 23.18 -4.04
N GLN A 365 -8.58 21.95 -3.61
CA GLN A 365 -7.87 21.01 -4.45
C GLN A 365 -8.74 20.54 -5.62
N LEU A 366 -10.06 20.35 -5.40
CA LEU A 366 -10.98 20.04 -6.50
C LEU A 366 -10.95 21.15 -7.57
N GLU A 367 -11.03 22.42 -7.15
CA GLU A 367 -10.99 23.55 -8.07
C GLU A 367 -9.67 23.59 -8.87
N ASP A 368 -8.53 23.44 -8.18
CA ASP A 368 -7.20 23.41 -8.81
C ASP A 368 -7.03 22.24 -9.77
N PHE A 369 -7.53 21.06 -9.40
CA PHE A 369 -7.46 19.87 -10.21
C PHE A 369 -8.33 19.96 -11.47
N LEU A 370 -9.56 20.47 -11.35
CA LEU A 370 -10.44 20.72 -12.49
C LEU A 370 -9.86 21.80 -13.43
N ALA A 371 -9.23 22.85 -12.86
CA ALA A 371 -8.52 23.85 -13.65
C ALA A 371 -7.33 23.23 -14.39
N TRP A 372 -6.56 22.36 -13.75
CA TRP A 372 -5.44 21.63 -14.36
C TRP A 372 -5.90 20.71 -15.49
N LEU A 373 -6.99 19.94 -15.31
CA LEU A 373 -7.55 19.08 -16.37
C LEU A 373 -7.99 19.91 -17.60
N ASN A 374 -8.52 21.11 -17.37
CA ASN A 374 -8.96 22.02 -18.42
C ASN A 374 -7.86 22.87 -19.06
N ARG A 375 -6.69 22.97 -18.42
CA ARG A 375 -5.57 23.76 -18.91
C ARG A 375 -4.97 23.15 -20.18
N PRO A 376 -4.83 23.93 -21.28
CA PRO A 376 -4.08 23.51 -22.46
C PRO A 376 -2.63 23.21 -22.11
N GLU A 377 -2.12 22.10 -22.62
CA GLU A 377 -0.74 21.68 -22.36
C GLU A 377 0.25 22.27 -23.38
N PRO A 378 1.54 22.41 -23.03
CA PRO A 378 2.57 22.81 -23.98
C PRO A 378 2.62 21.90 -25.21
N LYS A 379 3.05 22.44 -26.35
CA LYS A 379 3.18 21.67 -27.60
C LYS A 379 4.05 20.43 -27.36
N GLY A 380 3.53 19.26 -27.72
CA GLY A 380 4.20 17.96 -27.57
C GLY A 380 3.80 17.19 -26.29
N VAL A 381 3.15 17.84 -25.33
CA VAL A 381 2.56 17.17 -24.17
C VAL A 381 1.16 16.71 -24.55
N GLN A 382 0.96 15.39 -24.59
CA GLN A 382 -0.31 14.78 -25.03
C GLN A 382 -0.97 13.93 -23.95
N TRP A 383 -0.33 13.80 -22.79
CA TRP A 383 -0.82 12.98 -21.68
C TRP A 383 -0.99 13.80 -20.40
N LYS A 384 -2.09 13.55 -19.70
CA LYS A 384 -2.33 13.98 -18.32
C LYS A 384 -2.35 12.73 -17.44
N ILE A 385 -1.40 12.64 -16.52
CA ILE A 385 -1.25 11.54 -15.58
C ILE A 385 -1.74 12.01 -14.21
N VAL A 386 -2.74 11.32 -13.67
CA VAL A 386 -3.30 11.58 -12.35
C VAL A 386 -2.82 10.51 -11.39
N ALA A 387 -2.07 10.92 -10.37
CA ALA A 387 -1.64 10.02 -9.30
C ALA A 387 -2.59 10.16 -8.10
N SER A 388 -3.27 9.07 -7.77
CA SER A 388 -4.20 9.01 -6.62
C SER A 388 -3.76 7.94 -5.64
N SER A 389 -3.88 8.18 -4.33
CA SER A 389 -3.48 7.16 -3.35
C SER A 389 -4.45 5.98 -3.30
N VAL A 390 -5.72 6.21 -3.66
CA VAL A 390 -6.78 5.21 -3.68
C VAL A 390 -7.37 5.07 -5.09
N PRO A 391 -7.93 3.91 -5.45
CA PRO A 391 -8.50 3.71 -6.79
C PRO A 391 -9.69 4.63 -7.08
N LEU A 392 -9.71 5.16 -8.31
CA LEU A 392 -10.83 5.91 -8.86
C LEU A 392 -12.03 4.98 -9.15
N THR A 393 -11.76 3.74 -9.51
CA THR A 393 -12.82 2.76 -9.78
C THR A 393 -13.68 2.41 -8.56
N LYS A 394 -14.97 2.18 -8.79
CA LYS A 394 -15.94 1.66 -7.82
C LYS A 394 -16.02 0.13 -7.78
N ASN A 395 -15.27 -0.57 -8.63
CA ASN A 395 -15.32 -2.04 -8.77
C ASN A 395 -14.65 -2.83 -7.62
N TRP A 396 -14.11 -2.15 -6.60
CA TRP A 396 -13.73 -2.77 -5.34
C TRP A 396 -14.83 -2.55 -4.28
N PRO A 397 -15.67 -3.58 -4.01
CA PRO A 397 -16.77 -3.49 -3.03
C PRO A 397 -16.29 -3.51 -1.57
N VAL A 398 -15.03 -3.93 -1.33
CA VAL A 398 -14.45 -3.99 0.01
C VAL A 398 -13.99 -2.59 0.41
N ASN A 399 -14.47 -2.09 1.55
CA ASN A 399 -14.11 -0.76 2.06
C ASN A 399 -14.33 0.37 1.04
N THR A 400 -15.37 0.28 0.20
CA THR A 400 -15.66 1.26 -0.88
C THR A 400 -15.77 2.69 -0.35
N LYS A 401 -16.23 2.84 0.91
CA LYS A 401 -16.33 4.13 1.63
C LYS A 401 -15.01 4.89 1.72
N ASP A 402 -13.87 4.19 1.67
CA ASP A 402 -12.53 4.79 1.80
C ASP A 402 -11.89 5.19 0.46
N THR A 403 -12.51 4.78 -0.65
CA THR A 403 -12.04 5.01 -2.04
C THR A 403 -13.01 5.88 -2.81
N TRP A 404 -12.69 6.27 -4.04
CA TRP A 404 -13.56 7.10 -4.88
C TRP A 404 -14.95 6.51 -5.14
N GLY A 405 -15.12 5.18 -5.04
CA GLY A 405 -16.44 4.55 -5.08
C GLY A 405 -17.39 4.99 -3.95
N GLY A 406 -16.88 5.60 -2.88
CA GLY A 406 -17.66 6.21 -1.80
C GLY A 406 -17.95 7.70 -1.97
N PHE A 407 -17.44 8.34 -3.04
CA PHE A 407 -17.49 9.80 -3.29
C PHE A 407 -18.04 10.08 -4.70
N LEU A 408 -19.21 9.52 -5.01
CA LEU A 408 -19.72 9.39 -6.38
C LEU A 408 -20.06 10.73 -7.03
N SER A 409 -20.56 11.72 -6.28
CA SER A 409 -20.88 13.04 -6.83
C SER A 409 -19.62 13.81 -7.26
N GLU A 410 -18.57 13.83 -6.44
CA GLU A 410 -17.30 14.46 -6.82
C GLU A 410 -16.56 13.67 -7.91
N ARG A 411 -16.60 12.33 -7.83
CA ARG A 411 -16.06 11.44 -8.87
C ARG A 411 -16.67 11.75 -10.24
N ARG A 412 -17.98 11.97 -10.32
CA ARG A 412 -18.67 12.36 -11.57
C ARG A 412 -18.11 13.66 -12.13
N LYS A 413 -17.96 14.70 -11.31
CA LYS A 413 -17.38 16.01 -11.72
C LYS A 413 -15.96 15.83 -12.29
N VAL A 414 -15.16 14.99 -11.65
CA VAL A 414 -13.80 14.65 -12.11
C VAL A 414 -13.82 13.92 -13.45
N LEU A 415 -14.66 12.89 -13.61
CA LEU A 415 -14.77 12.12 -14.86
C LEU A 415 -15.23 13.01 -16.02
N GLU A 416 -16.20 13.89 -15.80
CA GLU A 416 -16.65 14.85 -16.83
C GLU A 416 -15.50 15.75 -17.30
N ALA A 417 -14.66 16.25 -16.39
CA ALA A 417 -13.49 17.04 -16.73
C ALA A 417 -12.40 16.23 -17.44
N MET A 418 -12.25 14.94 -17.11
CA MET A 418 -11.35 14.02 -17.82
C MET A 418 -11.84 13.74 -19.24
N TRP A 419 -13.14 13.49 -19.44
CA TRP A 419 -13.72 13.32 -20.78
C TRP A 419 -13.61 14.60 -21.60
N ASP A 420 -13.74 15.78 -20.98
CA ASP A 420 -13.47 17.05 -21.62
C ASP A 420 -12.01 17.17 -22.11
N ALA A 421 -11.04 16.71 -21.32
CA ALA A 421 -9.64 16.63 -21.76
C ALA A 421 -9.45 15.63 -22.91
N GLY A 422 -10.08 14.45 -22.82
CA GLY A 422 -10.07 13.44 -23.87
C GLY A 422 -10.66 13.94 -25.19
N ALA A 423 -11.77 14.67 -25.15
CA ALA A 423 -12.40 15.27 -26.33
C ALA A 423 -11.53 16.33 -27.00
N ARG A 424 -10.58 16.94 -26.27
CA ARG A 424 -9.56 17.85 -26.81
C ARG A 424 -8.33 17.12 -27.38
N GLY A 425 -8.31 15.79 -27.38
CA GLY A 425 -7.21 14.99 -27.90
C GLY A 425 -6.09 14.71 -26.90
N VAL A 426 -6.31 14.96 -25.60
CA VAL A 426 -5.33 14.69 -24.54
C VAL A 426 -5.68 13.35 -23.89
N GLY A 427 -4.73 12.40 -23.87
CA GLY A 427 -4.91 11.14 -23.16
C GLY A 427 -4.87 11.37 -21.64
N VAL A 428 -5.81 10.77 -20.90
CA VAL A 428 -5.84 10.83 -19.44
C VAL A 428 -5.63 9.43 -18.87
N VAL A 429 -4.62 9.28 -18.02
CA VAL A 429 -4.33 8.03 -17.31
C VAL A 429 -4.26 8.28 -15.82
N ILE A 430 -4.92 7.43 -15.05
CA ILE A 430 -4.87 7.43 -13.59
C ILE A 430 -3.95 6.29 -13.16
N VAL A 431 -3.06 6.55 -12.21
CA VAL A 431 -2.31 5.52 -11.49
C VAL A 431 -2.70 5.56 -10.02
N SER A 432 -3.02 4.39 -9.46
CA SER A 432 -3.50 4.27 -8.07
C SER A 432 -2.95 3.05 -7.33
N GLY A 433 -3.15 3.00 -6.02
CA GLY A 433 -2.61 1.98 -5.11
C GLY A 433 -3.64 1.42 -4.11
N ASP A 434 -3.22 1.24 -2.85
CA ASP A 434 -4.02 0.87 -1.66
C ASP A 434 -4.53 -0.59 -1.60
N ARG A 435 -4.98 -1.18 -2.71
CA ARG A 435 -5.74 -2.45 -2.67
C ARG A 435 -4.92 -3.72 -2.49
N HIS A 436 -3.59 -3.65 -2.61
CA HIS A 436 -2.67 -4.80 -2.64
C HIS A 436 -2.96 -5.80 -3.78
N GLU A 437 -3.59 -5.32 -4.83
CA GLU A 437 -4.03 -6.06 -6.00
C GLU A 437 -3.72 -5.22 -7.25
N PHE A 438 -3.87 -5.81 -8.44
CA PHE A 438 -3.77 -5.10 -9.70
C PHE A 438 -5.10 -5.09 -10.43
N ALA A 439 -5.54 -3.92 -10.90
CA ALA A 439 -6.61 -3.81 -11.89
C ALA A 439 -6.32 -2.70 -12.92
N ALA A 440 -6.66 -2.98 -14.17
CA ALA A 440 -6.77 -1.99 -15.24
C ALA A 440 -8.26 -1.75 -15.52
N THR A 441 -8.69 -0.50 -15.47
CA THR A 441 -10.11 -0.10 -15.64
C THR A 441 -10.21 1.03 -16.67
N LYS A 442 -11.22 0.98 -17.53
CA LYS A 442 -11.59 2.06 -18.45
C LYS A 442 -12.85 2.76 -17.96
N PHE A 443 -12.91 4.09 -18.07
CA PHE A 443 -14.10 4.86 -17.72
C PHE A 443 -14.72 5.49 -18.98
N PRO A 444 -15.55 4.76 -19.74
CA PRO A 444 -16.20 5.31 -20.92
C PRO A 444 -17.14 6.47 -20.55
N PRO A 445 -17.28 7.47 -21.44
CA PRO A 445 -18.35 8.47 -21.28
C PRO A 445 -19.73 7.81 -21.42
N PRO A 446 -20.81 8.45 -20.91
CA PRO A 446 -22.16 7.93 -21.07
C PRO A 446 -22.55 7.75 -22.54
N GLU A 447 -23.23 6.65 -22.85
CA GLU A 447 -23.71 6.35 -24.21
C GLU A 447 -24.64 7.48 -24.72
N GLY A 448 -24.44 7.91 -25.96
CA GLY A 448 -25.20 9.03 -26.56
C GLY A 448 -24.87 10.40 -25.97
N GLY A 449 -23.87 10.50 -25.08
CA GLY A 449 -23.40 11.75 -24.50
C GLY A 449 -22.62 12.64 -25.48
N ARG A 450 -22.17 13.80 -24.99
CA ARG A 450 -21.42 14.79 -25.80
C ARG A 450 -19.96 14.42 -26.08
N TRP A 451 -19.42 13.44 -25.37
CA TRP A 451 -18.02 13.02 -25.48
C TRP A 451 -17.90 11.76 -26.32
N PRO A 452 -16.88 11.67 -27.20
CA PRO A 452 -16.65 10.46 -27.97
C PRO A 452 -16.06 9.36 -27.08
N GLU A 453 -16.33 8.10 -27.41
CA GLU A 453 -15.85 6.92 -26.65
C GLU A 453 -14.34 6.91 -26.42
N MET A 454 -13.59 7.43 -27.37
CA MET A 454 -12.14 7.55 -27.29
C MET A 454 -11.62 8.56 -26.26
N ALA A 455 -12.49 9.41 -25.70
CA ALA A 455 -12.15 10.32 -24.61
C ALA A 455 -12.04 9.62 -23.24
N ALA A 456 -12.33 8.32 -23.18
CA ALA A 456 -12.31 7.54 -21.96
C ALA A 456 -10.92 7.53 -21.28
N PRO A 457 -10.80 7.99 -20.02
CA PRO A 457 -9.59 7.77 -19.24
C PRO A 457 -9.41 6.30 -18.87
N HIS A 458 -8.18 5.93 -18.56
CA HIS A 458 -7.80 4.58 -18.11
C HIS A 458 -7.11 4.66 -16.74
N GLU A 459 -7.51 3.81 -15.80
CA GLU A 459 -6.82 3.62 -14.53
C GLU A 459 -6.00 2.34 -14.53
N PHE A 460 -4.75 2.45 -14.06
CA PHE A 460 -3.91 1.33 -13.67
C PHE A 460 -3.67 1.38 -12.17
N SER A 461 -4.46 0.61 -11.42
CA SER A 461 -4.30 0.45 -10.00
C SER A 461 -3.35 -0.71 -9.73
N CYS A 462 -2.19 -0.45 -9.11
CA CYS A 462 -1.13 -1.44 -8.95
C CYS A 462 -0.45 -1.33 -7.59
N SER A 463 -0.64 -2.34 -6.76
CA SER A 463 0.02 -2.50 -5.46
C SER A 463 0.08 -3.97 -5.07
N PRO A 464 0.92 -4.38 -4.10
CA PRO A 464 1.89 -3.56 -3.35
C PRO A 464 3.31 -3.68 -3.89
N LEU A 465 4.20 -2.71 -3.64
CA LEU A 465 5.63 -2.88 -3.92
C LEU A 465 6.21 -3.99 -3.03
N ASN A 466 5.81 -4.03 -1.75
CA ASN A 466 6.20 -5.12 -0.86
C ASN A 466 5.19 -5.28 0.28
N GLN A 467 4.20 -6.14 0.12
CA GLN A 467 3.20 -6.45 1.13
C GLN A 467 2.50 -7.77 0.78
N PHE A 468 1.54 -8.23 1.57
CA PHE A 468 0.69 -9.35 1.13
C PHE A 468 -0.20 -8.96 -0.03
N SER A 469 -0.48 -9.90 -0.94
CA SER A 469 -1.65 -9.83 -1.83
C SER A 469 -2.92 -10.35 -1.18
N SER A 470 -4.09 -9.83 -1.59
CA SER A 470 -5.38 -10.40 -1.18
C SER A 470 -5.44 -11.91 -1.47
N PRO A 471 -5.79 -12.76 -0.47
CA PRO A 471 -5.83 -14.21 -0.65
C PRO A 471 -6.99 -14.67 -1.55
N VAL A 472 -8.01 -13.82 -1.72
CA VAL A 472 -9.16 -14.08 -2.58
C VAL A 472 -9.40 -12.91 -3.53
N PRO A 473 -9.93 -13.15 -4.72
CA PRO A 473 -10.27 -12.07 -5.63
C PRO A 473 -11.43 -11.21 -5.07
N THR A 474 -11.25 -9.89 -5.03
CA THR A 474 -12.23 -8.92 -4.49
C THR A 474 -12.80 -7.95 -5.54
N TYR A 475 -12.12 -7.73 -6.67
CA TYR A 475 -12.58 -6.82 -7.73
C TYR A 475 -13.73 -7.44 -8.54
N ARG A 476 -14.79 -6.67 -8.83
CA ARG A 476 -15.97 -7.13 -9.59
C ARG A 476 -16.51 -6.00 -10.47
N GLN A 477 -16.88 -6.33 -11.70
CA GLN A 477 -17.62 -5.42 -12.58
C GLN A 477 -19.12 -5.57 -12.31
N TYR A 478 -19.82 -4.44 -12.20
CA TYR A 478 -21.26 -4.40 -11.88
C TYR A 478 -22.09 -3.67 -12.93
N ASP A 479 -21.46 -2.79 -13.70
CA ASP A 479 -22.07 -1.94 -14.72
C ASP A 479 -21.05 -1.64 -15.82
N ASP A 480 -21.43 -0.75 -16.74
CA ASP A 480 -20.62 -0.34 -17.88
C ASP A 480 -19.97 1.05 -17.67
N GLU A 481 -20.02 1.62 -16.46
CA GLU A 481 -19.35 2.90 -16.14
C GLU A 481 -17.87 2.71 -15.79
N ASP A 482 -17.56 1.57 -15.16
CA ASP A 482 -16.22 1.15 -14.76
C ASP A 482 -15.88 -0.18 -15.45
N VAL A 483 -15.39 -0.11 -16.68
CA VAL A 483 -15.18 -1.30 -17.51
C VAL A 483 -13.85 -1.95 -17.16
N ALA A 484 -13.90 -3.19 -16.66
CA ALA A 484 -12.71 -3.94 -16.30
C ALA A 484 -11.94 -4.40 -17.54
N ILE A 485 -10.67 -4.04 -17.65
CA ILE A 485 -9.78 -4.51 -18.72
C ILE A 485 -9.03 -5.76 -18.27
N LYS A 486 -8.42 -5.69 -17.08
CA LYS A 486 -7.60 -6.77 -16.52
C LYS A 486 -7.61 -6.70 -15.01
N TYR A 487 -7.57 -7.85 -14.37
CA TYR A 487 -7.51 -7.95 -12.91
C TYR A 487 -6.63 -9.14 -12.49
N ILE A 488 -5.72 -8.91 -11.54
CA ILE A 488 -4.82 -9.92 -10.95
C ILE A 488 -4.66 -9.60 -9.45
N HIS A 489 -5.18 -10.47 -8.57
CA HIS A 489 -5.10 -10.25 -7.13
C HIS A 489 -3.75 -10.67 -6.53
N SER A 490 -3.18 -11.78 -6.99
CA SER A 490 -2.02 -12.45 -6.40
C SER A 490 -0.68 -11.76 -6.69
N GLY A 491 0.30 -11.95 -5.79
CA GLY A 491 1.68 -11.49 -5.93
C GLY A 491 2.07 -10.46 -4.86
N ASN A 492 3.19 -10.66 -4.18
CA ASN A 492 3.56 -9.85 -3.00
C ASN A 492 4.42 -8.63 -3.34
N ALA A 493 4.94 -8.56 -4.56
CA ALA A 493 5.60 -7.39 -5.12
C ALA A 493 5.06 -7.09 -6.52
N LYS A 494 4.48 -5.90 -6.72
CA LYS A 494 3.91 -5.44 -7.98
C LYS A 494 4.32 -4.00 -8.27
N PHE A 495 4.62 -3.71 -9.52
CA PHE A 495 4.73 -2.35 -10.02
C PHE A 495 4.39 -2.28 -11.50
N GLY A 496 3.91 -1.12 -11.94
CA GLY A 496 3.68 -0.81 -13.34
C GLY A 496 4.83 0.01 -13.93
N ALA A 497 5.19 -0.25 -15.17
CA ALA A 497 6.06 0.59 -15.99
C ALA A 497 5.25 1.18 -17.15
N LEU A 498 5.18 2.51 -17.23
CA LEU A 498 4.43 3.27 -18.22
C LEU A 498 5.42 3.93 -19.17
N THR A 499 5.43 3.52 -20.43
CA THR A 499 6.34 4.02 -21.48
C THR A 499 5.55 4.81 -22.51
N ILE A 500 5.89 6.08 -22.68
CA ILE A 500 5.27 6.99 -23.64
C ILE A 500 6.19 7.17 -24.84
N GLU A 501 5.61 7.04 -26.04
CA GLU A 501 6.29 7.14 -27.32
C GLU A 501 5.51 8.02 -28.30
N SER A 502 6.22 8.50 -29.33
CA SER A 502 5.60 9.14 -30.49
C SER A 502 4.99 8.07 -31.39
N HIS A 503 3.76 8.28 -31.84
CA HIS A 503 3.04 7.36 -32.74
C HIS A 503 2.59 8.10 -34.01
N GLU A 504 2.45 7.38 -35.14
CA GLU A 504 2.00 7.97 -36.43
C GLU A 504 2.79 9.22 -36.87
N GLY A 505 4.12 9.23 -36.70
CA GLY A 505 4.95 10.38 -37.07
C GLY A 505 4.74 11.61 -36.17
N GLY A 506 4.21 11.41 -34.95
CA GLY A 506 4.02 12.45 -33.94
C GLY A 506 2.63 13.06 -33.90
N THR A 507 1.70 12.60 -34.75
CA THR A 507 0.29 13.04 -34.71
C THR A 507 -0.45 12.47 -33.51
N ARG A 508 -0.04 11.29 -33.03
CA ARG A 508 -0.56 10.64 -31.84
C ARG A 508 0.58 10.26 -30.91
N SER A 509 0.23 9.87 -29.70
CA SER A 509 1.17 9.29 -28.75
C SER A 509 0.59 7.99 -28.21
N SER A 510 1.45 7.02 -27.96
CA SER A 510 1.12 5.75 -27.33
C SER A 510 1.67 5.72 -25.92
N LEU A 511 0.92 5.10 -25.01
CA LEU A 511 1.36 4.77 -23.66
C LEU A 511 1.26 3.25 -23.51
N THR A 512 2.40 2.60 -23.40
CA THR A 512 2.52 1.16 -23.13
C THR A 512 2.63 0.97 -21.62
N TYR A 513 1.69 0.23 -21.03
CA TYR A 513 1.72 -0.18 -19.64
C TYR A 513 2.23 -1.62 -19.56
N ARG A 514 3.24 -1.89 -18.72
CA ARG A 514 3.73 -3.23 -18.41
C ARG A 514 3.65 -3.50 -16.91
N LEU A 515 3.05 -4.62 -16.55
CA LEU A 515 2.88 -5.08 -15.18
C LEU A 515 3.97 -6.08 -14.81
N PHE A 516 4.67 -5.81 -13.72
CA PHE A 516 5.63 -6.74 -13.13
C PHE A 516 5.08 -7.27 -11.81
N ILE A 517 5.12 -8.59 -11.63
CA ILE A 517 4.76 -9.28 -10.39
C ILE A 517 5.91 -10.21 -9.99
N ASP A 518 6.38 -10.06 -8.75
CA ASP A 518 7.46 -10.85 -8.15
C ASP A 518 8.71 -10.95 -9.05
N GLY A 519 9.01 -9.87 -9.77
CA GLY A 519 10.17 -9.73 -10.66
C GLY A 519 9.98 -10.24 -12.09
N ASN A 520 8.76 -10.65 -12.48
CA ASN A 520 8.45 -11.11 -13.83
C ASN A 520 7.43 -10.18 -14.49
N GLU A 521 7.59 -9.91 -15.79
CA GLU A 521 6.54 -9.27 -16.59
C GLU A 521 5.39 -10.25 -16.79
N VAL A 522 4.17 -9.88 -16.43
CA VAL A 522 3.00 -10.78 -16.45
C VAL A 522 1.87 -10.33 -17.37
N TRP A 523 1.83 -9.04 -17.71
CA TRP A 523 0.77 -8.46 -18.54
C TRP A 523 1.19 -7.09 -19.08
N ASP A 524 0.76 -6.76 -20.28
CA ASP A 524 0.96 -5.45 -20.89
C ASP A 524 -0.27 -5.00 -21.69
N THR A 525 -0.35 -3.69 -21.96
CA THR A 525 -1.35 -3.10 -22.86
C THR A 525 -0.84 -1.78 -23.44
N VAL A 526 -1.49 -1.31 -24.51
CA VAL A 526 -1.19 -0.02 -25.14
C VAL A 526 -2.46 0.83 -25.17
N VAL A 527 -2.35 2.07 -24.69
CA VAL A 527 -3.38 3.11 -24.79
C VAL A 527 -2.88 4.17 -25.77
N LEU A 528 -3.74 4.61 -26.69
CA LEU A 528 -3.42 5.68 -27.64
C LEU A 528 -4.12 6.98 -27.25
N THR A 529 -3.49 8.11 -27.53
CA THR A 529 -4.15 9.41 -27.35
C THR A 529 -5.39 9.53 -28.24
N PRO A 530 -6.42 10.28 -27.79
CA PRO A 530 -7.63 10.45 -28.59
C PRO A 530 -7.37 11.29 -29.85
N THR A 531 -7.98 10.95 -30.98
CA THR A 531 -8.02 11.81 -32.17
C THR A 531 -9.14 12.81 -32.04
N VAL A 532 -8.86 14.09 -32.28
CA VAL A 532 -9.92 15.09 -32.40
C VAL A 532 -10.58 14.93 -33.77
N PRO A 533 -11.91 14.75 -33.86
CA PRO A 533 -12.61 14.74 -35.14
C PRO A 533 -12.28 16.02 -35.90
N LYS A 534 -11.76 15.90 -37.13
CA LYS A 534 -11.56 17.08 -37.98
C LYS A 534 -12.95 17.63 -38.28
N VAL A 535 -13.28 18.79 -37.71
CA VAL A 535 -14.36 19.61 -38.24
C VAL A 535 -13.92 20.01 -39.64
N GLU A 536 -14.52 19.41 -40.66
CA GLU A 536 -14.42 19.93 -42.03
C GLU A 536 -14.92 21.37 -41.99
N LYS A 537 -13.99 22.32 -41.91
CA LYS A 537 -14.28 23.71 -42.23
C LYS A 537 -14.60 23.71 -43.72
N THR A 538 -15.87 23.54 -44.05
CA THR A 538 -16.37 23.88 -45.38
C THR A 538 -15.91 25.32 -45.65
N PRO A 539 -15.23 25.59 -46.78
CA PRO A 539 -14.72 26.93 -47.09
C PRO A 539 -15.88 27.81 -47.54
N ALA A 540 -16.80 28.12 -46.64
CA ALA A 540 -17.96 28.95 -46.89
C ALA A 540 -18.10 29.96 -45.75
N SER A 541 -17.32 31.05 -45.81
CA SER A 541 -17.69 32.33 -45.17
C SER A 541 -16.70 33.46 -45.47
N PHE A 542 -15.42 33.20 -45.79
CA PHE A 542 -14.47 34.30 -46.01
C PHE A 542 -14.80 35.14 -47.26
N TRP A 543 -15.12 34.50 -48.39
CA TRP A 543 -15.49 35.20 -49.62
C TRP A 543 -16.89 35.83 -49.58
N ASN A 544 -17.86 35.21 -48.90
CA ASN A 544 -19.20 35.80 -48.72
C ASN A 544 -19.19 37.05 -47.82
N ARG A 545 -18.16 37.22 -46.98
CA ARG A 545 -18.00 38.42 -46.14
C ARG A 545 -17.19 39.54 -46.81
N ILE A 546 -16.48 39.23 -47.90
CA ILE A 546 -15.70 40.21 -48.69
C ILE A 546 -16.48 40.70 -49.91
N MET A 547 -17.35 39.87 -50.49
CA MET A 547 -18.02 40.18 -51.76
C MET A 547 -19.37 40.91 -51.63
N GLY A 548 -19.75 41.41 -50.44
CA GLY A 548 -20.91 42.30 -50.26
C GLY A 548 -22.23 41.72 -50.81
N GLY A 549 -22.98 41.02 -49.96
CA GLY A 549 -24.34 40.59 -50.33
C GLY A 549 -25.22 41.80 -50.67
N ALA A 550 -25.68 41.84 -51.92
CA ALA A 550 -26.81 42.64 -52.39
C ALA A 550 -28.14 42.05 -51.93
#